data_AF-W6LDV8-F1
#
_entry.id   AF-W6LDV8-F1
#
_cell.length_a   1.000
_cell.length_b   1.000
_cell.length_c   1.000
_cell.angle_alpha   90.00
_cell.angle_beta   90.00
_cell.angle_gamma   90.00
#
_symmetry.space_group_name_H-M   'P 1'
#
loop_
_entity.id
_entity.type
_entity.pdbx_description
1 polymer ?
#
loop_
_entity_poly.entity_id
_entity_poly.type
_entity_poly.pdbx_seq_one_letter_code
_entity_poly.pdbx_strand_id
1 'polypeptide(L)'
;MESERSVNPTLVERAHEREYWRHCQRVLSQKASINNTTPNSFAFRRPIGEGPVRPDVSERNRKINHDNFKLVERMMHIMQTHSSIDNSPPWRDHNKVVNSQHVREVNQRRIAHENFKLLERLEKVKPVYNVEEFESAHAQNEVYAARISRYPYRRTN
;
A
#
# COMPACT_ATOMS: atom_id res chain seq x y z
N MET A 1 -69.87 -38.37 -50.24
CA MET A 1 -69.92 -37.12 -51.03
C MET A 1 -69.59 -35.99 -50.09
N GLU A 2 -68.31 -35.71 -49.95
CA GLU A 2 -67.80 -34.70 -49.02
C GLU A 2 -67.85 -33.35 -49.72
N SER A 3 -68.77 -32.50 -49.27
CA SER A 3 -68.84 -31.10 -49.68
C SER A 3 -67.63 -30.39 -49.08
N GLU A 4 -66.60 -30.22 -49.90
CA GLU A 4 -65.44 -29.36 -49.68
C GLU A 4 -65.96 -27.97 -49.26
N ARG A 5 -66.02 -27.73 -47.95
CA ARG A 5 -66.39 -26.44 -47.41
C ARG A 5 -65.25 -25.49 -47.77
N SER A 6 -65.45 -24.70 -48.82
CA SER A 6 -64.66 -23.50 -49.11
C SER A 6 -64.80 -22.56 -47.91
N VAL A 7 -63.92 -22.70 -46.92
CA VAL A 7 -63.88 -21.82 -45.77
C VAL A 7 -63.03 -20.63 -46.19
N ASN A 8 -63.69 -19.55 -46.63
CA ASN A 8 -63.05 -18.30 -46.99
C ASN A 8 -62.09 -17.89 -45.84
N PRO A 9 -60.77 -17.77 -46.08
CA PRO A 9 -59.77 -17.59 -45.02
C PRO A 9 -60.03 -16.30 -44.21
N THR A 10 -60.60 -15.28 -44.85
CA THR A 10 -60.98 -14.02 -44.23
C THR A 10 -62.13 -14.14 -43.22
N LEU A 11 -63.04 -15.11 -43.39
CA LEU A 11 -64.12 -15.39 -42.44
C LEU A 11 -63.60 -16.15 -41.22
N VAL A 12 -62.63 -17.04 -41.43
CA VAL A 12 -61.92 -17.77 -40.36
C VAL A 12 -61.13 -16.78 -39.51
N GLU A 13 -60.39 -15.88 -40.15
CA GLU A 13 -59.60 -14.85 -39.49
C GLU A 13 -60.48 -13.89 -38.66
N ARG A 14 -61.61 -13.43 -39.20
CA ARG A 14 -62.60 -12.63 -38.44
C ARG A 14 -63.24 -13.40 -37.28
N ALA A 15 -63.45 -14.71 -37.44
CA ALA A 15 -63.96 -15.54 -36.36
C ALA A 15 -62.93 -15.66 -35.23
N HIS A 16 -61.66 -15.88 -35.55
CA HIS A 16 -60.55 -15.91 -34.60
C HIS A 16 -60.37 -14.57 -33.90
N GLU A 17 -60.43 -13.46 -34.63
CA GLU A 17 -60.31 -12.12 -34.06
C GLU A 17 -61.43 -11.84 -33.05
N ARG A 18 -62.66 -12.22 -33.39
CA ARG A 18 -63.80 -12.11 -32.46
C ARG A 18 -63.65 -13.02 -31.24
N GLU A 19 -63.15 -14.23 -31.42
CA GLU A 19 -62.85 -15.18 -30.33
C GLU A 19 -61.79 -14.60 -29.39
N TYR A 20 -60.74 -14.01 -29.97
CA TYR A 20 -59.66 -13.34 -29.26
C TYR A 20 -60.17 -12.17 -28.43
N TRP A 21 -60.96 -11.27 -29.03
CA TRP A 21 -61.54 -10.14 -28.29
C TRP A 21 -62.49 -10.61 -27.17
N ARG A 22 -63.29 -11.66 -27.41
CA ARG A 22 -64.14 -12.27 -26.36
C ARG A 22 -63.31 -12.90 -25.25
N HIS A 23 -62.15 -13.49 -25.56
CA HIS A 23 -61.25 -14.03 -24.56
C HIS A 23 -60.62 -12.90 -23.73
N CYS A 24 -60.09 -11.85 -24.37
CA CYS A 24 -59.54 -10.69 -23.68
C CYS A 24 -60.55 -10.04 -22.73
N GLN A 25 -61.82 -9.88 -23.16
CA GLN A 25 -62.89 -9.35 -22.32
C GLN A 25 -63.20 -10.26 -21.12
N ARG A 26 -63.16 -11.59 -21.30
CA ARG A 26 -63.31 -12.55 -20.18
C ARG A 26 -62.15 -12.46 -19.19
N VAL A 27 -60.91 -12.33 -19.66
CA VAL A 27 -59.74 -12.17 -18.80
C VAL A 27 -59.81 -10.86 -18.02
N LEU A 28 -60.19 -9.77 -18.68
CA LEU A 28 -60.33 -8.45 -18.03
C LEU A 28 -61.45 -8.42 -16.99
N SER A 29 -62.57 -9.10 -17.25
CA SER A 29 -63.71 -9.15 -16.32
C SER A 29 -63.55 -10.19 -15.21
N GLN A 30 -62.52 -11.02 -15.26
CA GLN A 30 -62.27 -12.04 -14.24
C GLN A 30 -61.81 -11.37 -12.93
N LYS A 31 -62.62 -11.53 -11.87
CA LYS A 31 -62.27 -11.05 -10.54
C LYS A 31 -61.09 -11.85 -9.98
N ALA A 32 -60.13 -11.18 -9.34
CA ALA A 32 -59.02 -11.84 -8.66
C ALA A 32 -59.55 -12.76 -7.56
N SER A 33 -59.19 -14.05 -7.59
CA SER A 33 -59.62 -15.06 -6.62
C SER A 33 -58.98 -14.84 -5.23
N ILE A 34 -57.80 -14.22 -5.21
CA ILE A 34 -57.03 -13.97 -4.00
C ILE A 34 -56.87 -12.46 -3.85
N ASN A 35 -57.23 -11.94 -2.69
CA ASN A 35 -56.98 -10.54 -2.36
C ASN A 35 -55.48 -10.35 -2.11
N ASN A 36 -54.82 -9.68 -3.06
CA ASN A 36 -53.42 -9.28 -3.03
C ASN A 36 -53.23 -7.80 -2.65
N THR A 37 -54.28 -7.13 -2.16
CA THR A 37 -54.13 -5.79 -1.58
C THR A 37 -53.31 -5.87 -0.30
N THR A 38 -52.36 -4.95 -0.16
CA THR A 38 -51.50 -4.87 1.02
C THR A 38 -52.36 -4.60 2.26
N PRO A 39 -52.33 -5.47 3.29
CA PRO A 39 -53.09 -5.24 4.50
C PRO A 39 -52.62 -3.96 5.19
N ASN A 40 -53.57 -3.20 5.77
CA ASN A 40 -53.30 -1.92 6.45
C ASN A 40 -52.33 -2.05 7.65
N SER A 41 -52.07 -3.27 8.11
CA SER A 41 -51.07 -3.56 9.15
C SER A 41 -49.63 -3.54 8.64
N PHE A 42 -49.39 -3.52 7.32
CA PHE A 42 -48.06 -3.42 6.72
C PHE A 42 -47.63 -1.95 6.56
N ALA A 43 -47.88 -1.13 7.56
CA ALA A 43 -47.25 0.18 7.71
C ALA A 43 -45.80 -0.01 8.17
N PHE A 44 -44.93 -0.54 7.31
CA PHE A 44 -43.48 -0.36 7.45
C PHE A 44 -43.11 1.08 7.08
N ARG A 45 -43.57 2.03 7.89
CA ARG A 45 -42.91 3.32 8.08
C ARG A 45 -42.46 3.37 9.52
N ARG A 46 -41.31 2.77 9.82
CA ARG A 46 -40.49 3.31 10.90
C ARG A 46 -39.76 4.50 10.27
N PRO A 47 -39.97 5.75 10.69
CA PRO A 47 -39.08 6.82 10.28
C PRO A 47 -37.67 6.41 10.71
N ILE A 48 -36.73 6.43 9.77
CA ILE A 48 -35.31 6.35 10.09
C ILE A 48 -35.03 7.59 10.95
N GLY A 49 -34.81 7.39 12.25
CA GLY A 49 -34.33 8.44 13.16
C GLY A 49 -35.08 8.63 14.47
N GLU A 50 -36.36 8.26 14.59
CA GLU A 50 -37.17 8.68 15.75
C GLU A 50 -38.07 7.54 16.26
N GLY A 51 -37.46 6.58 16.95
CA GLY A 51 -38.15 5.72 17.91
C GLY A 51 -37.81 6.16 19.33
N PRO A 52 -38.62 5.83 20.36
CA PRO A 52 -38.23 6.06 21.74
C PRO A 52 -36.86 5.42 21.96
N VAL A 53 -35.88 6.25 22.31
CA VAL A 53 -34.52 5.79 22.59
C VAL A 53 -34.62 4.75 23.68
N ARG A 54 -34.42 3.48 23.31
CA ARG A 54 -34.31 2.41 24.30
C ARG A 54 -33.16 2.82 25.23
N PRO A 55 -33.32 2.76 26.56
CA PRO A 55 -32.30 3.25 27.50
C PRO A 55 -30.92 2.64 27.24
N ASP A 56 -30.87 1.38 26.81
CA ASP A 56 -29.66 0.68 26.38
C ASP A 56 -28.94 1.32 25.17
N VAL A 57 -29.70 1.83 24.19
CA VAL A 57 -29.15 2.55 23.04
C VAL A 57 -28.63 3.94 23.45
N SER A 58 -29.27 4.57 24.43
CA SER A 58 -28.80 5.86 24.98
C SER A 58 -27.43 5.73 25.65
N GLU A 59 -27.27 4.74 26.53
CA GLU A 59 -26.02 4.48 27.24
C GLU A 59 -24.89 4.09 26.28
N ARG A 60 -25.19 3.25 25.27
CA ARG A 60 -24.24 2.91 24.22
C ARG A 60 -23.79 4.14 23.43
N ASN A 61 -24.74 4.99 23.01
CA ASN A 61 -24.42 6.21 22.26
C ASN A 61 -23.63 7.21 23.12
N ARG A 62 -23.96 7.33 24.40
CA ARG A 62 -23.22 8.15 25.37
C ARG A 62 -21.78 7.67 25.50
N LYS A 63 -21.56 6.36 25.61
CA LYS A 63 -20.21 5.76 25.67
C LYS A 63 -19.42 6.03 24.39
N ILE A 64 -20.03 5.82 23.23
CA ILE A 64 -19.40 6.10 21.93
C ILE A 64 -18.99 7.57 21.83
N ASN A 65 -19.87 8.50 22.21
CA ASN A 65 -19.57 9.93 22.15
C ASN A 65 -18.44 10.32 23.11
N HIS A 66 -18.40 9.74 24.30
CA HIS A 66 -17.32 9.93 25.26
C HIS A 66 -15.96 9.42 24.74
N ASP A 67 -15.96 8.23 24.13
CA ASP A 67 -14.76 7.64 23.55
C ASP A 67 -14.27 8.44 22.33
N ASN A 68 -15.19 8.94 21.50
CA ASN A 68 -14.88 9.83 20.37
C ASN A 68 -14.27 11.16 20.84
N PHE A 69 -14.81 11.77 21.90
CA PHE A 69 -14.27 12.98 22.48
C PHE A 69 -12.83 12.78 22.96
N LYS A 70 -12.58 11.70 23.71
CA LYS A 70 -11.23 11.33 24.18
C LYS A 70 -10.26 11.06 23.04
N LEU A 71 -10.73 10.44 21.96
CA LEU A 71 -9.90 10.18 20.78
C LEU A 71 -9.47 11.51 20.14
N VAL A 72 -10.41 12.42 19.90
CA VAL A 72 -10.12 13.74 19.32
C VAL A 72 -9.18 14.54 20.21
N GLU A 73 -9.38 14.53 21.52
CA GLU A 73 -8.50 15.21 22.48
C GLU A 73 -7.07 14.68 22.41
N ARG A 74 -6.89 13.34 22.38
CA ARG A 74 -5.56 12.71 22.22
C ARG A 74 -4.94 13.01 20.86
N MET A 75 -5.71 12.99 19.79
CA MET A 75 -5.24 13.36 18.45
C MET A 75 -4.78 14.82 18.43
N MET A 76 -5.56 15.73 18.98
CA MET A 76 -5.20 17.14 19.08
C MET A 76 -3.94 17.32 19.92
N HIS A 77 -3.82 16.61 21.04
CA HIS A 77 -2.62 16.63 21.88
C HIS A 77 -1.39 16.13 21.13
N ILE A 78 -1.49 15.05 20.34
CA ILE A 78 -0.39 14.55 19.49
C ILE A 78 -0.06 15.53 18.35
N MET A 79 -1.07 16.20 17.80
CA MET A 79 -0.87 17.19 16.74
C MET A 79 -0.22 18.48 17.26
N GLN A 80 -0.57 18.91 18.47
CA GLN A 80 -0.02 20.11 19.13
C GLN A 80 1.34 19.83 19.77
N THR A 81 1.46 18.68 20.42
CA THR A 81 2.70 18.23 21.06
C THR A 81 3.46 17.43 20.01
N HIS A 82 4.31 18.12 19.25
CA HIS A 82 5.28 17.45 18.38
C HIS A 82 5.98 16.38 19.23
N SER A 83 5.73 15.10 18.92
CA SER A 83 6.45 13.99 19.52
C SER A 83 7.96 14.24 19.40
N SER A 84 8.77 13.65 20.28
CA SER A 84 10.24 13.73 20.18
C SER A 84 10.83 13.31 18.82
N ILE A 85 10.01 12.69 17.97
CA ILE A 85 10.28 12.40 16.58
C ILE A 85 9.71 13.54 15.74
N ASP A 86 10.60 14.30 15.10
CA ASP A 86 10.29 15.36 14.16
C ASP A 86 9.64 14.76 12.89
N ASN A 87 8.30 14.78 12.86
CA ASN A 87 7.50 14.45 11.69
C ASN A 87 7.23 15.68 10.81
N SER A 88 8.02 16.76 10.93
CA SER A 88 7.92 17.86 9.99
C SER A 88 8.16 17.31 8.57
N PRO A 89 7.29 17.64 7.61
CA PRO A 89 7.51 17.21 6.25
C PRO A 89 8.87 17.73 5.77
N PRO A 90 9.73 16.90 5.16
CA PRO A 90 11.14 17.21 4.91
C PRO A 90 11.37 18.45 4.02
N TRP A 91 10.32 18.95 3.36
CA TRP A 91 10.31 20.15 2.54
C TRP A 91 9.95 21.44 3.30
N ARG A 92 9.51 21.35 4.57
CA ARG A 92 9.11 22.50 5.39
C ARG A 92 10.27 23.06 6.22
N ASP A 93 11.34 22.29 6.38
CA ASP A 93 12.56 22.69 7.06
C ASP A 93 13.51 23.43 6.09
N HIS A 94 13.29 24.75 5.97
CA HIS A 94 14.06 25.63 5.10
C HIS A 94 15.53 25.75 5.55
N ASN A 95 15.84 25.36 6.80
CA ASN A 95 17.18 25.40 7.37
C ASN A 95 17.96 24.10 7.15
N LYS A 96 17.31 23.01 6.70
CA LYS A 96 17.97 21.71 6.51
C LYS A 96 19.07 21.76 5.45
N VAL A 97 18.85 22.54 4.38
CA VAL A 97 19.85 22.71 3.30
C VAL A 97 21.06 23.51 3.80
N VAL A 98 20.83 24.61 4.54
CA VAL A 98 21.89 25.44 5.12
C VAL A 98 22.68 24.67 6.19
N ASN A 99 21.98 23.94 7.07
CA ASN A 99 22.58 23.06 8.06
C ASN A 99 23.39 21.94 7.37
N SER A 100 22.89 21.38 6.27
CA SER A 100 23.63 20.36 5.50
C SER A 100 24.93 20.89 4.88
N GLN A 101 24.95 22.13 4.38
CA GLN A 101 26.16 22.75 3.82
C GLN A 101 27.17 23.05 4.93
N HIS A 102 26.73 23.66 6.03
CA HIS A 102 27.60 23.94 7.18
C HIS A 102 28.21 22.67 7.76
N VAL A 103 27.40 21.62 7.95
CA VAL A 103 27.87 20.31 8.42
C VAL A 103 28.86 19.70 7.42
N ARG A 104 28.60 19.83 6.12
CA ARG A 104 29.53 19.34 5.08
C ARG A 104 30.86 20.08 5.11
N GLU A 105 30.86 21.39 5.25
CA GLU A 105 32.08 22.20 5.35
C GLU A 105 32.88 21.87 6.62
N VAL A 106 32.22 21.72 7.76
CA VAL A 106 32.86 21.34 9.02
C VAL A 106 33.51 19.96 8.89
N ASN A 107 32.80 18.99 8.30
CA ASN A 107 33.34 17.66 8.03
C ASN A 107 34.51 17.70 7.05
N GLN A 108 34.44 18.52 6.00
CA GLN A 108 35.52 18.67 5.02
C GLN A 108 36.77 19.25 5.67
N ARG A 109 36.61 20.25 6.55
CA ARG A 109 37.73 20.80 7.34
C ARG A 109 38.34 19.77 8.27
N ARG A 110 37.51 18.94 8.93
CA ARG A 110 37.98 17.84 9.78
C ARG A 110 38.79 16.82 8.99
N ILE A 111 38.27 16.38 7.83
CA ILE A 111 38.95 15.42 6.95
C ILE A 111 40.28 15.99 6.45
N ALA A 112 40.31 17.26 6.03
CA ALA A 112 41.54 17.91 5.57
C ALA A 112 42.62 17.94 6.68
N HIS A 113 42.22 18.23 7.92
CA HIS A 113 43.13 18.22 9.07
C HIS A 113 43.66 16.82 9.38
N GLU A 114 42.81 15.80 9.32
CA GLU A 114 43.22 14.41 9.52
C GLU A 114 44.17 13.93 8.42
N ASN A 115 43.87 14.27 7.15
CA ASN A 115 44.75 13.97 6.02
C ASN A 115 46.11 14.63 6.16
N PHE A 116 46.17 15.89 6.61
CA PHE A 116 47.44 16.58 6.84
C PHE A 116 48.28 15.87 7.93
N LYS A 117 47.65 15.46 9.04
CA LYS A 117 48.33 14.68 10.09
C LYS A 117 48.84 13.33 9.59
N LEU A 118 48.06 12.64 8.76
CA LEU A 118 48.47 11.38 8.15
C LEU A 118 49.66 11.57 7.22
N LEU A 119 49.64 12.63 6.41
CA LEU A 119 50.73 12.99 5.51
C LEU A 119 52.01 13.32 6.29
N GLU A 120 51.92 14.15 7.33
CA GLU A 120 53.06 14.45 8.21
C GLU A 120 53.64 13.16 8.84
N ARG A 121 52.77 12.23 9.24
CA ARG A 121 53.20 10.93 9.75
C ARG A 121 53.90 10.11 8.67
N LEU A 122 53.36 10.04 7.46
CA LEU A 122 53.95 9.30 6.35
C LEU A 122 55.32 9.87 5.94
N GLU A 123 55.48 11.19 5.93
CA GLU A 123 56.77 11.85 5.64
C GLU A 123 57.83 11.56 6.70
N LYS A 124 57.44 11.50 7.98
CA LYS A 124 58.37 11.20 9.08
C LYS A 124 58.71 9.72 9.19
N VAL A 125 57.85 8.83 8.71
CA VAL A 125 58.09 7.39 8.76
C VAL A 125 59.11 7.03 7.70
N LYS A 126 60.27 6.56 8.15
CA LYS A 126 61.28 5.97 7.26
C LYS A 126 60.71 4.68 6.65
N PRO A 127 60.95 4.41 5.36
CA PRO A 127 60.60 3.13 4.77
C PRO A 127 61.34 2.03 5.53
N VAL A 128 60.58 1.12 6.15
CA VAL A 128 61.10 -0.06 6.83
C VAL A 128 61.56 -1.12 5.82
N TYR A 129 61.00 -1.06 4.61
CA TYR A 129 61.23 -2.01 3.53
C TYR A 129 62.14 -1.40 2.47
N ASN A 130 63.32 -2.00 2.29
CA ASN A 130 64.19 -1.70 1.15
C ASN A 130 63.99 -2.79 0.08
N VAL A 131 63.42 -2.40 -1.05
CA VAL A 131 63.09 -3.33 -2.15
C VAL A 131 64.36 -3.99 -2.69
N GLU A 132 65.44 -3.24 -2.88
CA GLU A 132 66.69 -3.75 -3.43
C GLU A 132 67.34 -4.79 -2.50
N GLU A 133 67.32 -4.52 -1.20
CA GLU A 133 67.82 -5.46 -0.19
C GLU A 133 66.98 -6.74 -0.20
N PHE A 134 65.66 -6.61 -0.25
CA PHE A 134 64.75 -7.77 -0.30
C PHE A 134 64.93 -8.60 -1.56
N GLU A 135 65.05 -7.98 -2.73
CA GLU A 135 65.30 -8.68 -3.98
C GLU A 135 66.63 -9.42 -3.96
N SER A 136 67.68 -8.78 -3.44
CA SER A 136 68.99 -9.41 -3.31
C SER A 136 68.98 -10.57 -2.30
N ALA A 137 68.34 -10.40 -1.14
CA ALA A 137 68.18 -11.43 -0.13
C ALA A 137 67.34 -12.61 -0.64
N HIS A 138 66.27 -12.32 -1.40
CA HIS A 138 65.46 -13.32 -2.07
C HIS A 138 66.29 -14.10 -3.09
N ALA A 139 67.08 -13.42 -3.93
CA ALA A 139 67.95 -14.08 -4.89
C ALA A 139 69.00 -14.99 -4.21
N GLN A 140 69.56 -14.57 -3.07
CA GLN A 140 70.46 -15.42 -2.27
C GLN A 140 69.73 -16.61 -1.65
N ASN A 141 68.52 -16.41 -1.13
CA ASN A 141 67.71 -17.49 -0.58
C ASN A 141 67.35 -18.53 -1.63
N GLU A 142 67.08 -18.13 -2.87
CA GLU A 142 66.85 -19.07 -3.98
C GLU A 142 68.09 -19.95 -4.25
N VAL A 143 69.29 -19.38 -4.16
CA VAL A 143 70.54 -20.14 -4.29
C VAL A 143 70.70 -21.12 -3.12
N TYR A 144 70.41 -20.69 -1.90
CA TYR A 144 70.45 -21.56 -0.73
C TYR A 144 69.41 -22.68 -0.81
N ALA A 145 68.18 -22.36 -1.20
CA ALA A 145 67.10 -23.32 -1.43
C ALA A 145 67.50 -24.39 -2.45
N ALA A 146 68.10 -23.97 -3.57
CA ALA A 146 68.63 -24.91 -4.55
C ALA A 146 69.72 -25.83 -3.97
N ARG A 147 70.63 -25.29 -3.15
CA ARG A 147 71.73 -26.06 -2.54
C ARG A 147 71.25 -27.06 -1.48
N ILE A 148 70.26 -26.70 -0.67
CA ILE A 148 69.73 -27.58 0.39
C ILE A 148 68.69 -28.57 -0.13
N SER A 149 68.16 -28.34 -1.34
CA SER A 149 67.13 -29.19 -1.91
C SER A 149 67.67 -30.58 -2.26
N ARG A 150 66.95 -31.62 -1.83
CA ARG A 150 67.25 -33.03 -2.17
C ARG A 150 66.88 -33.37 -3.62
N TYR A 151 65.95 -32.62 -4.20
CA TYR A 151 65.41 -32.81 -5.54
C TYR A 151 65.55 -31.51 -6.35
N PRO A 152 65.50 -31.55 -7.69
CA PRO A 152 65.71 -30.36 -8.53
C PRO A 152 64.78 -29.20 -8.14
N TYR A 153 65.36 -28.14 -7.57
CA TYR A 153 64.63 -26.94 -7.18
C TYR A 153 64.42 -26.04 -8.40
N ARG A 154 63.17 -25.65 -8.63
CA ARG A 154 62.78 -24.74 -9.71
C ARG A 154 62.20 -23.47 -9.10
N ARG A 155 62.88 -22.34 -9.34
CA ARG A 155 62.36 -21.02 -9.00
C ARG A 155 61.02 -20.78 -9.72
N THR A 156 60.00 -20.41 -8.98
CA THR A 156 58.74 -19.92 -9.54
C THR A 156 58.87 -18.41 -9.80
N ASN A 157 58.54 -17.98 -11.02
CA ASN A 157 58.45 -16.58 -11.40
C ASN A 157 57.11 -15.98 -10.95
#